data_AF-A0A7S1DIJ6-F1
#
_entry.id   AF-A0A7S1DIJ6-F1
#
_cell.length_a   1.000
_cell.length_b   1.000
_cell.length_c   1.000
_cell.angle_alpha   90.00
_cell.angle_beta   90.00
_cell.angle_gamma   90.00
#
_symmetry.space_group_name_H-M   'P 1'
#
loop_
_entity.id
_entity.type
_entity.pdbx_description
1 polymer ?
#
loop_
_entity_poly.entity_id
_entity_poly.type
_entity_poly.pdbx_seq_one_letter_code
_entity_poly.pdbx_strand_id
1 'polypeptide(L)'
;KQCWDIFIMILLIFTCFAVPYQLAFTTTPGNIMTPYNSFDVAVDVFFMLDVVVNFFTGYTHEGHYVDSLSKISWHYLTTWFTVDIAGSFPIDKVLLQWGNTNTNLSSLRILKAVRMLKLIRALKLMGILSKLQEKQGWAKFK
;
A
#
# COMPACT_ATOMS: atom_id res chain seq x y z
N LYS A 1 -11.59 -9.13 8.50
CA LYS A 1 -10.26 -8.48 8.65
C LYS A 1 -9.14 -9.41 8.21
N GLN A 2 -8.91 -10.57 8.85
CA GLN A 2 -7.81 -11.49 8.50
C GLN A 2 -7.75 -11.88 7.01
N CYS A 3 -8.87 -12.25 6.36
CA CYS A 3 -8.86 -12.59 4.93
C CYS A 3 -8.53 -11.41 4.02
N TRP A 4 -8.97 -10.19 4.38
CA TRP A 4 -8.67 -8.96 3.66
C TRP A 4 -7.18 -8.64 3.78
N ASP A 5 -6.62 -8.73 4.98
CA ASP A 5 -5.20 -8.48 5.24
C ASP A 5 -4.32 -9.47 4.46
N ILE A 6 -4.71 -10.75 4.38
CA ILE A 6 -4.02 -11.77 3.57
C ILE A 6 -4.11 -11.45 2.07
N PHE A 7 -5.29 -11.04 1.60
CA PHE A 7 -5.47 -10.65 0.20
C PHE A 7 -4.59 -9.46 -0.19
N ILE A 8 -4.58 -8.39 0.62
CA ILE A 8 -3.71 -7.23 0.41
C ILE A 8 -2.23 -7.61 0.51
N MET A 9 -1.86 -8.52 1.41
CA MET A 9 -0.49 -9.03 1.52
C MET A 9 -0.04 -9.75 0.23
N ILE A 10 -0.91 -10.56 -0.39
CA ILE A 10 -0.60 -11.22 -1.66
C ILE A 10 -0.40 -10.17 -2.77
N LEU A 11 -1.27 -9.16 -2.84
CA LEU A 11 -1.12 -8.05 -3.80
C LEU A 11 0.19 -7.28 -3.59
N LEU A 12 0.56 -7.02 -2.33
CA LEU A 12 1.83 -6.36 -1.99
C LEU A 12 3.03 -7.15 -2.51
N ILE A 13 3.06 -8.46 -2.25
CA ILE A 13 4.13 -9.36 -2.72
C ILE A 13 4.19 -9.34 -4.25
N PHE A 14 3.06 -9.47 -4.93
CA PHE A 14 3.01 -9.37 -6.39
C PHE A 14 3.63 -8.07 -6.89
N THR A 15 3.25 -6.92 -6.33
CA THR A 15 3.81 -5.63 -6.74
C THR A 15 5.29 -5.48 -6.44
N CYS A 16 5.81 -6.13 -5.39
CA CYS A 16 7.23 -6.14 -5.05
C CYS A 16 8.09 -6.70 -6.18
N PHE A 17 7.59 -7.69 -6.92
CA PHE A 17 8.29 -8.27 -8.08
C PHE A 17 7.95 -7.55 -9.39
N ALA A 18 6.68 -7.15 -9.56
CA ALA A 18 6.22 -6.51 -10.79
C ALA A 18 6.88 -5.15 -11.04
N VAL A 19 7.06 -4.31 -10.00
CA VAL A 19 7.65 -2.97 -10.12
C VAL A 19 9.10 -3.00 -10.61
N PRO A 20 10.05 -3.74 -10.00
CA PRO A 20 11.43 -3.81 -10.50
C PRO A 20 11.51 -4.45 -11.89
N TYR A 21 10.66 -5.45 -12.18
CA TYR A 21 10.56 -6.04 -13.52
C TYR A 21 10.17 -4.97 -14.56
N GLN A 22 9.15 -4.16 -14.27
CA GLN A 22 8.78 -3.05 -15.17
C GLN A 22 9.92 -2.03 -15.31
N LEU A 23 10.56 -1.64 -14.21
CA LEU A 23 11.65 -0.65 -14.26
C LEU A 23 12.85 -1.14 -15.08
N ALA A 24 13.16 -2.44 -15.04
CA ALA A 24 14.29 -3.04 -15.74
C ALA A 24 13.99 -3.37 -17.21
N PHE A 25 12.79 -3.88 -17.52
CA PHE A 25 12.49 -4.49 -18.82
C PHE A 25 11.47 -3.73 -19.68
N THR A 26 10.68 -2.81 -19.12
CA THR A 26 9.76 -1.99 -19.93
C THR A 26 10.33 -0.61 -20.22
N THR A 27 10.77 -0.40 -21.46
CA THR A 27 11.42 0.83 -21.92
C THR A 27 10.45 1.84 -22.55
N THR A 28 9.22 1.44 -22.87
CA THR A 28 8.23 2.29 -23.55
C THR A 28 7.12 2.73 -22.58
N PRO A 29 7.21 3.93 -21.98
CA PRO A 29 6.06 4.54 -21.32
C PRO A 29 5.06 4.96 -22.40
N GLY A 30 3.84 4.42 -22.40
CA GLY A 30 2.80 5.03 -23.26
C GLY A 30 1.62 4.20 -23.70
N ASN A 31 1.63 2.87 -23.58
CA ASN A 31 0.46 2.09 -24.00
C ASN A 31 -0.43 1.71 -22.82
N ILE A 32 -1.23 2.69 -22.40
CA ILE A 32 -2.21 2.62 -21.31
C ILE A 32 -3.26 1.52 -21.57
N MET A 33 -3.42 1.10 -22.83
CA MET A 33 -4.48 0.20 -23.33
C MET A 33 -4.05 -1.27 -23.47
N THR A 34 -2.99 -1.67 -22.77
CA THR A 34 -2.61 -3.10 -22.69
C THR A 34 -3.34 -3.77 -21.52
N PRO A 35 -3.75 -5.05 -21.63
CA PRO A 35 -4.42 -5.79 -20.55
C PRO A 35 -3.63 -5.77 -19.23
N TYR A 36 -2.30 -5.75 -19.33
CA TYR A 36 -1.39 -5.65 -18.19
C TYR A 36 -1.56 -4.35 -17.40
N ASN A 37 -1.74 -3.21 -18.10
CA ASN A 37 -1.88 -1.92 -17.45
C ASN A 37 -3.25 -1.76 -16.76
N SER A 38 -4.31 -2.35 -17.33
CA SER A 38 -5.63 -2.40 -16.68
C SER A 38 -5.59 -3.18 -15.36
N PHE A 39 -4.87 -4.31 -15.33
CA PHE A 39 -4.66 -5.07 -14.10
C PHE A 39 -3.85 -4.27 -13.07
N ASP A 40 -2.79 -3.59 -13.49
CA ASP A 40 -1.98 -2.75 -12.60
C ASP A 40 -2.81 -1.59 -12.01
N VAL A 41 -3.74 -1.00 -12.77
CA VAL A 41 -4.68 0.01 -12.25
C VAL A 41 -5.65 -0.61 -11.24
N ALA A 42 -6.19 -1.80 -11.51
CA ALA A 42 -7.07 -2.48 -10.56
C ALA A 42 -6.36 -2.77 -9.23
N VAL A 43 -5.10 -3.21 -9.28
CA VAL A 43 -4.27 -3.42 -8.09
C VAL A 43 -4.03 -2.10 -7.32
N ASP A 44 -3.74 -1.00 -8.02
CA ASP A 44 -3.63 0.33 -7.38
C ASP A 44 -4.93 0.75 -6.67
N VAL A 45 -6.10 0.45 -7.25
CA VAL A 45 -7.42 0.71 -6.62
C VAL A 45 -7.61 -0.10 -5.35
N PHE A 46 -7.23 -1.39 -5.34
CA PHE A 46 -7.30 -2.21 -4.12
C PHE A 46 -6.41 -1.66 -3.00
N PHE A 47 -5.23 -1.11 -3.33
CA PHE A 47 -4.40 -0.45 -2.33
C PHE A 47 -5.04 0.83 -1.78
N MET A 48 -5.66 1.65 -2.63
CA MET A 48 -6.41 2.82 -2.16
C MET A 48 -7.58 2.42 -1.26
N LEU A 49 -8.33 1.37 -1.61
CA LEU A 49 -9.39 0.82 -0.76
C LEU A 49 -8.84 0.31 0.57
N ASP A 50 -7.66 -0.31 0.58
CA ASP A 50 -7.01 -0.72 1.81
C ASP A 50 -6.70 0.47 2.72
N VAL A 51 -6.19 1.59 2.20
CA VAL A 51 -5.99 2.81 3.00
C VAL A 51 -7.30 3.27 3.65
N VAL A 52 -8.40 3.25 2.90
CA VAL A 52 -9.74 3.59 3.41
C VAL A 52 -10.16 2.60 4.51
N VAL A 53 -10.03 1.29 4.28
CA VAL A 53 -10.36 0.27 5.29
C VAL A 53 -9.53 0.44 6.56
N ASN A 54 -8.25 0.79 6.43
CA ASN A 54 -7.36 1.03 7.58
C ASN A 54 -7.76 2.29 8.36
N PHE A 55 -8.35 3.28 7.69
CA PHE A 55 -8.91 4.47 8.33
C PHE A 55 -10.10 4.14 9.25
N PHE A 56 -10.93 3.16 8.86
CA PHE A 56 -12.08 2.69 9.64
C PHE A 56 -11.72 1.60 10.65
N THR A 57 -10.47 1.13 10.66
CA THR A 57 -10.05 0.01 11.50
C THR A 57 -9.35 0.51 12.77
N GLY A 58 -9.96 0.25 13.93
CA GLY A 58 -9.41 0.66 15.23
C GLY A 58 -8.05 0.03 15.56
N TYR A 59 -7.28 0.76 16.38
CA TYR A 59 -5.96 0.36 16.87
C TYR A 59 -5.98 0.19 18.39
N THR A 60 -5.15 -0.73 18.89
CA THR A 60 -4.93 -0.88 20.33
C THR A 60 -3.81 0.06 20.75
N HIS A 61 -4.09 0.96 21.69
CA HIS A 61 -3.09 1.83 22.30
C HIS A 61 -2.97 1.44 23.77
N GLU A 62 -1.75 1.13 24.24
CA GLU A 62 -1.44 0.89 25.66
C GLU A 62 -2.35 -0.16 26.36
N GLY A 63 -2.76 -1.21 25.64
CA GLY A 63 -3.60 -2.27 26.20
C GLY A 63 -5.10 -1.97 26.22
N HIS A 64 -5.53 -0.77 25.85
CA HIS A 64 -6.93 -0.41 25.66
C HIS A 64 -7.31 -0.42 24.18
N TYR A 65 -8.40 -1.12 23.84
CA TYR A 65 -8.98 -1.05 22.50
C TYR A 65 -9.72 0.28 22.37
N VAL A 66 -9.18 1.18 21.55
CA VAL A 66 -9.83 2.45 21.24
C VAL A 66 -10.70 2.23 20.02
N ASP A 67 -12.02 2.28 20.19
CA ASP A 67 -13.03 2.15 19.14
C ASP A 67 -13.54 3.50 18.63
N SER A 68 -13.14 4.59 19.27
CA SER A 68 -13.55 5.94 18.86
C SER A 68 -12.92 6.32 17.53
N LEU A 69 -13.73 6.24 16.47
CA LEU A 69 -13.33 6.53 15.09
C LEU A 69 -12.58 7.84 14.94
N SER A 70 -12.99 8.91 15.64
CA SER A 70 -12.36 10.22 15.57
C SER A 70 -10.91 10.23 16.06
N LYS A 71 -10.57 9.47 17.12
CA LYS A 71 -9.19 9.39 17.62
C LYS A 71 -8.32 8.51 16.71
N ILE A 72 -8.89 7.43 16.18
CA ILE A 72 -8.26 6.53 15.22
C ILE A 72 -7.86 7.29 13.96
N SER A 73 -8.81 8.02 13.37
CA SER A 73 -8.58 8.79 12.15
C SER A 73 -7.54 9.88 12.34
N TRP A 74 -7.60 10.66 13.43
CA TRP A 74 -6.66 11.76 13.66
C TRP A 74 -5.21 11.29 13.87
N HIS A 75 -5.02 10.21 14.63
CA HIS A 75 -3.68 9.65 14.84
C HIS A 75 -3.13 9.04 13.55
N TYR A 76 -3.95 8.32 12.79
CA TYR A 76 -3.55 7.71 11.52
C TYR A 76 -3.23 8.77 10.44
N LEU A 77 -4.03 9.83 10.35
CA LEU A 77 -3.82 10.97 9.44
C LEU A 77 -2.47 11.66 9.66
N THR A 78 -2.02 11.74 10.92
CA THR A 78 -0.80 12.47 11.29
C THR A 78 0.49 11.65 11.20
N THR A 79 0.42 10.31 11.20
CA THR A 79 1.62 9.46 11.24
C THR A 79 1.87 8.63 9.98
N TRP A 80 0.84 7.97 9.42
CA TRP A 80 1.04 6.94 8.38
C TRP A 80 0.26 7.21 7.09
N PHE A 81 -0.81 7.99 7.16
CA PHE A 81 -1.67 8.28 6.02
C PHE A 81 -0.93 8.91 4.83
N THR A 82 0.00 9.84 5.08
CA THR A 82 0.78 10.47 4.01
C THR A 82 1.65 9.48 3.25
N VAL A 83 2.29 8.53 3.94
CA VAL A 83 3.09 7.46 3.32
C VAL A 83 2.20 6.49 2.55
N ASP A 84 1.07 6.12 3.15
CA ASP A 84 0.12 5.18 2.56
C ASP A 84 -0.55 5.76 1.31
N ILE A 85 -0.93 7.04 1.32
CA ILE A 85 -1.45 7.73 0.12
C ILE A 85 -0.36 7.88 -0.94
N ALA A 86 0.84 8.37 -0.56
CA ALA A 86 1.92 8.58 -1.52
C ALA A 86 2.30 7.28 -2.25
N GLY A 87 2.29 6.14 -1.55
CA GLY A 87 2.59 4.82 -2.14
C GLY A 87 1.44 4.14 -2.88
N SER A 88 0.19 4.58 -2.66
CA SER A 88 -1.01 3.94 -3.23
C SER A 88 -1.64 4.73 -4.37
N PHE A 89 -1.42 6.05 -4.42
CA PHE A 89 -1.99 6.87 -5.47
C PHE A 89 -1.21 6.71 -6.79
N PRO A 90 -1.87 6.39 -7.91
CA PRO A 90 -1.21 6.15 -9.19
C PRO A 90 -0.81 7.46 -9.91
N ILE A 91 0.03 8.29 -9.26
CA ILE A 91 0.45 9.62 -9.75
C ILE A 91 1.07 9.53 -11.14
N ASP A 92 1.91 8.51 -11.37
CA ASP A 92 2.57 8.26 -12.65
C ASP A 92 1.58 8.06 -13.80
N LYS A 93 0.49 7.31 -13.57
CA LYS A 93 -0.54 7.04 -14.59
C LYS A 93 -1.41 8.26 -14.85
N VAL A 94 -1.78 8.99 -13.79
CA VAL A 94 -2.56 10.24 -13.91
C VAL A 94 -1.78 11.27 -14.73
N LEU A 95 -0.48 11.44 -14.46
CA LEU A 95 0.38 12.37 -15.20
C LEU A 95 0.53 12.00 -16.68
N LEU A 96 0.68 10.71 -16.98
CA LEU A 96 0.75 10.21 -18.36
C LEU A 96 -0.57 10.44 -19.11
N GLN A 97 -1.71 10.26 -18.45
CA GLN A 97 -3.03 10.42 -19.07
C GLN A 97 -3.46 11.88 -19.22
N TRP A 98 -3.01 12.77 -18.32
CA TRP A 98 -3.25 14.21 -18.42
C TRP A 98 -2.35 14.93 -19.44
N GLY A 99 -1.60 14.18 -20.24
CA GLY A 99 -0.93 14.72 -21.43
C GLY A 99 0.25 15.65 -21.13
N ASN A 100 0.84 15.59 -19.94
CA ASN A 100 2.03 16.37 -19.65
C ASN A 100 3.27 15.69 -20.27
N THR A 101 3.42 15.87 -21.58
CA THR A 101 4.49 15.29 -22.41
C THR A 101 5.90 15.78 -22.05
N ASN A 102 6.02 16.78 -21.17
CA ASN A 102 7.30 17.30 -20.66
C ASN A 102 7.78 16.59 -19.39
N THR A 103 7.10 15.53 -18.95
CA THR A 103 7.53 14.76 -17.78
C THR A 103 8.80 13.97 -18.09
N ASN A 104 9.88 14.32 -17.40
CA ASN A 104 11.17 13.65 -17.54
C ASN A 104 11.04 12.17 -17.16
N LEU A 105 11.62 11.26 -17.95
CA LEU A 105 11.64 9.82 -17.69
C LEU A 105 12.18 9.48 -16.30
N SER A 106 13.12 10.28 -15.80
CA SER A 106 13.67 10.16 -14.45
C SER A 106 12.59 10.40 -13.37
N SER A 107 11.72 11.38 -13.57
CA SER A 107 10.62 11.68 -12.63
C SER A 107 9.60 10.55 -12.59
N LEU A 108 9.26 9.94 -13.73
CA LEU A 108 8.37 8.78 -13.79
C LEU A 108 8.96 7.56 -13.06
N ARG A 109 10.28 7.34 -13.17
CA ARG A 109 10.97 6.28 -12.42
C ARG A 109 10.93 6.51 -10.92
N ILE A 110 11.13 7.75 -10.47
CA ILE A 110 11.04 8.12 -9.05
C ILE A 110 9.61 7.91 -8.54
N LEU A 111 8.58 8.33 -9.28
CA LEU A 111 7.18 8.12 -8.90
C LEU A 111 6.82 6.62 -8.82
N LYS A 112 7.35 5.79 -9.73
CA LYS A 112 7.22 4.33 -9.62
C LYS A 112 7.97 3.78 -8.40
N ALA A 113 9.13 4.34 -8.04
CA ALA A 113 9.89 3.93 -6.86
C ALA A 113 9.18 4.32 -5.55
N VAL A 114 8.42 5.43 -5.52
CA VAL A 114 7.57 5.81 -4.37
C VAL A 114 6.58 4.69 -4.03
N ARG A 115 6.12 3.92 -5.03
CA ARG A 115 5.27 2.75 -4.80
C ARG A 115 5.97 1.71 -3.92
N MET A 116 7.30 1.61 -3.92
CA MET A 116 8.02 0.67 -3.05
C MET A 116 7.95 1.04 -1.56
N LEU A 117 7.59 2.29 -1.21
CA LEU A 117 7.39 2.68 0.19
C LEU A 117 6.28 1.85 0.87
N LYS A 118 5.34 1.29 0.08
CA LYS A 118 4.31 0.38 0.59
C LYS A 118 4.88 -0.94 1.15
N LEU A 119 6.14 -1.30 0.83
CA LEU A 119 6.83 -2.46 1.40
C LEU A 119 7.17 -2.25 2.89
N ILE A 120 7.45 -1.00 3.30
CA ILE A 120 7.69 -0.66 4.70
C ILE A 120 6.46 -1.00 5.55
N ARG A 121 5.27 -0.79 4.98
CA ARG A 121 4.00 -1.16 5.59
C ARG A 121 3.84 -2.67 5.72
N ALA A 122 4.22 -3.44 4.71
CA ALA A 122 4.19 -4.91 4.75
C ALA A 122 5.07 -5.45 5.90
N LEU A 123 6.28 -4.92 6.04
CA LEU A 123 7.21 -5.26 7.13
C LEU A 123 6.63 -4.92 8.50
N LYS A 124 5.99 -3.75 8.63
CA LYS A 124 5.32 -3.33 9.87
C LYS A 124 4.15 -4.26 10.22
N LEU A 125 3.34 -4.65 9.25
CA LEU A 125 2.22 -5.58 9.45
C LEU A 125 2.72 -6.95 9.92
N MET A 126 3.77 -7.48 9.30
CA MET A 126 4.43 -8.72 9.74
C MET A 126 4.96 -8.61 11.17
N GLY A 127 5.58 -7.49 11.52
CA GLY A 127 6.08 -7.24 12.88
C GLY A 127 4.98 -7.09 13.93
N ILE A 128 3.77 -6.69 13.54
CA ILE A 128 2.59 -6.66 14.43
C ILE A 128 2.00 -8.07 14.57
N LEU A 129 1.90 -8.82 13.47
CA LEU A 129 1.39 -10.19 13.47
C LEU A 129 2.26 -11.14 14.30
N SER A 130 3.58 -11.03 14.23
CA SER A 130 4.49 -11.83 15.06
C SER A 130 4.27 -11.59 16.56
N LYS A 131 4.08 -10.33 16.97
CA LYS A 131 3.76 -9.96 18.36
C LYS A 131 2.40 -10.47 18.82
N LEU A 132 1.42 -10.55 17.91
CA LEU A 132 0.10 -11.12 18.21
C LEU A 132 0.15 -12.65 18.33
N GLN A 133 0.91 -13.32 17.47
CA GLN A 133 1.14 -14.77 17.57
C GLN A 133 1.86 -15.13 18.87
N GLU A 134 2.85 -14.33 19.27
CA GLU A 134 3.53 -14.47 20.55
C GLU A 134 2.53 -14.36 21.70
N LYS A 135 1.74 -13.26 21.77
CA LYS A 135 0.71 -13.09 22.82
C LYS A 135 -0.34 -14.20 22.85
N GLN A 136 -0.79 -14.70 21.71
CA GLN A 136 -1.75 -15.81 21.65
C GLN A 136 -1.11 -17.15 22.05
N GLY A 137 0.18 -17.35 21.75
CA GLY A 137 0.95 -18.49 22.24
C GLY A 137 1.03 -18.50 23.76
N TRP A 138 1.38 -17.37 24.37
CA TRP A 138 1.42 -17.21 25.82
C TRP A 138 0.04 -17.42 26.50
N ALA A 139 -1.04 -16.99 25.86
CA ALA A 139 -2.41 -17.18 26.38
C ALA A 139 -2.88 -18.65 26.36
N LYS A 140 -2.26 -19.51 25.55
CA LYS A 140 -2.56 -20.95 25.50
C LYS A 140 -1.87 -21.77 26.60
N PHE A 141 -0.85 -21.20 27.26
CA PHE A 141 -0.07 -21.83 28.32
C PHE A 141 -0.49 -21.39 29.73
N LYS A 142 -1.59 -20.66 29.86
CA LYS A 142 -2.18 -20.21 31.12
C LYS A 142 -3.61 -20.72 31.23
#